data_AF-A0A3B0WJV8-F1
#
_entry.id   AF-A0A3B0WJV8-F1
#
_cell.length_a   1.000
_cell.length_b   1.000
_cell.length_c   1.000
_cell.angle_alpha   90.00
_cell.angle_beta   90.00
_cell.angle_gamma   90.00
#
_symmetry.space_group_name_H-M   'P 1'
#
loop_
_entity.id
_entity.type
_entity.pdbx_description
1 polymer ?
#
loop_
_entity_poly.entity_id
_entity_poly.type
_entity_poly.pdbx_seq_one_letter_code
_entity_poly.pdbx_strand_id
1 'polypeptide(L)'
;MSSYAKSMNITRVGKSDLVDIKLGLKDGAELPIADLGYGLSQIMPVLTQCSFAQNNSTLLFEQPEIHLHTKSSKQLAKVFIQTAKSKKSNVILETHSPDLVKQFMQEMKSGNILSEEIIFYKVTRENMGTCIHEIEIDDNFDVYENWENGISI
;
A
#
# COMPACT_ATOMS: atom_id res chain seq x y z
N MET A 1 11.38 14.60 5.49
CA MET A 1 10.37 13.99 6.38
C MET A 1 9.31 15.03 6.74
N SER A 2 8.19 15.11 6.02
CA SER A 2 7.01 15.85 6.51
C SER A 2 6.00 14.83 7.02
N SER A 3 6.05 14.53 8.33
CA SER A 3 4.91 13.88 8.97
C SER A 3 3.77 14.91 8.99
N TYR A 4 2.63 14.55 8.40
CA TYR A 4 1.46 15.43 8.35
C TYR A 4 0.86 15.56 9.77
N ALA A 5 0.81 14.48 10.54
CA ALA A 5 0.35 14.48 11.93
C ALA A 5 1.49 14.27 12.93
N LYS A 6 1.32 14.84 14.13
CA LYS A 6 2.18 14.72 15.31
C LYS A 6 1.48 13.94 16.43
N SER A 7 0.15 14.02 16.52
CA SER A 7 -0.67 13.28 17.48
C SER A 7 -1.98 12.82 16.83
N MET A 8 -2.63 11.84 17.46
CA MET A 8 -3.95 11.35 17.09
C MET A 8 -4.81 11.26 18.35
N ASN A 9 -5.96 11.94 18.35
CA ASN A 9 -6.97 11.89 19.39
C ASN A 9 -8.16 11.07 18.90
N ILE A 10 -8.58 10.12 19.73
CA ILE A 10 -9.66 9.19 19.43
C ILE A 10 -10.72 9.36 20.53
N THR A 11 -11.93 9.79 20.15
CA THR A 11 -13.02 10.04 21.10
C THR A 11 -14.29 9.32 20.67
N ARG A 12 -14.93 8.59 21.59
CA ARG A 12 -16.20 7.89 21.33
C ARG A 12 -17.35 8.90 21.22
N VAL A 13 -18.20 8.72 20.21
CA VAL A 13 -19.37 9.59 20.00
C VAL A 13 -20.53 9.10 20.87
N GLY A 14 -20.65 9.70 22.06
CA GLY A 14 -21.71 9.38 23.02
C GLY A 14 -21.65 7.91 23.48
N LYS A 15 -22.78 7.20 23.39
CA LYS A 15 -22.89 5.76 23.73
C LYS A 15 -22.79 4.83 22.50
N SER A 16 -22.54 5.37 21.31
CA SER A 16 -22.46 4.59 20.08
C SER A 16 -21.08 3.95 19.91
N ASP A 17 -20.95 3.02 18.96
CA ASP A 17 -19.65 2.46 18.56
C ASP A 17 -18.91 3.34 17.54
N LEU A 18 -19.45 4.53 17.24
CA LEU A 18 -18.80 5.51 16.40
C LEU A 18 -17.70 6.23 17.17
N VAL A 19 -16.63 6.54 16.44
CA VAL A 19 -15.43 7.16 16.98
C VAL A 19 -15.05 8.34 16.10
N ASP A 20 -14.86 9.49 16.72
CA ASP A 20 -14.31 10.68 16.09
C ASP A 20 -12.78 10.63 16.22
N ILE A 21 -12.09 10.80 15.09
CA ILE A 21 -10.64 10.73 14.99
C ILE A 21 -10.13 12.09 14.52
N LYS A 22 -9.31 12.73 15.35
CA LYS A 22 -8.67 14.02 15.05
C LYS A 22 -7.16 13.86 15.04
N LEU A 23 -6.49 14.44 14.04
CA LEU A 23 -5.03 14.49 13.99
C LEU A 23 -4.54 15.86 14.44
N GLY A 24 -3.61 15.88 15.39
CA GLY A 24 -2.88 17.08 15.76
C GLY A 24 -1.70 17.30 14.81
N LEU A 25 -1.70 18.43 14.12
CA LEU A 25 -0.65 18.86 13.21
C LEU A 25 0.53 19.47 13.99
N LYS A 26 1.65 19.72 13.29
CA LYS A 26 2.87 20.27 13.92
C LYS A 26 2.72 21.69 14.43
N ASP A 27 1.81 22.46 13.83
CA ASP A 27 1.46 23.83 14.22
C ASP A 27 0.45 23.88 15.38
N GLY A 28 0.00 22.72 15.88
CA GLY A 28 -0.95 22.60 16.99
C GLY A 28 -2.41 22.58 16.58
N ALA A 29 -2.73 22.68 15.28
CA ALA A 29 -4.10 22.52 14.82
C ALA A 29 -4.57 21.06 14.96
N GLU A 30 -5.81 20.85 15.39
CA GLU A 30 -6.45 19.54 15.36
C GLU A 30 -7.50 19.49 14.27
N LEU A 31 -7.34 18.58 13.32
CA LEU A 31 -8.28 18.41 12.20
C LEU A 31 -8.93 17.02 12.26
N PRO A 32 -10.26 16.93 12.08
CA PRO A 32 -10.93 15.67 11.85
C PRO A 32 -10.30 14.94 10.66
N ILE A 33 -10.18 13.61 10.76
CA ILE A 33 -9.62 12.80 9.66
C ILE A 33 -10.43 12.93 8.36
N ALA A 34 -11.73 13.21 8.48
CA ALA A 34 -12.62 13.49 7.36
C ALA A 34 -12.24 14.76 6.59
N ASP A 35 -11.65 15.75 7.27
CA ASP A 35 -11.30 17.06 6.70
C ASP A 35 -9.87 17.10 6.13
N LEU A 36 -9.08 16.05 6.38
CA LEU A 36 -7.67 15.92 5.97
C LEU A 36 -7.49 15.42 4.52
N GLY A 37 -8.59 15.22 3.79
CA GLY A 37 -8.61 14.91 2.36
C GLY A 37 -8.87 13.43 2.04
N TYR A 38 -9.47 13.21 0.86
CA TYR A 38 -10.01 11.91 0.42
C TYR A 38 -8.99 10.76 0.46
N GLY A 39 -7.72 11.01 0.13
CA GLY A 39 -6.67 9.99 0.13
C GLY A 39 -6.34 9.42 1.51
N LEU A 40 -6.50 10.21 2.59
CA LEU A 40 -6.27 9.71 3.96
C LEU A 40 -7.42 8.81 4.42
N SER A 41 -8.65 9.10 4.02
CA SER A 41 -9.81 8.26 4.35
C SER A 41 -9.75 6.91 3.63
N GLN A 42 -9.17 6.84 2.43
CA GLN A 42 -9.02 5.60 1.66
C GLN A 42 -7.89 4.70 2.17
N ILE A 43 -6.79 5.28 2.67
CA ILE A 43 -5.66 4.49 3.18
C ILE A 43 -5.91 3.91 4.57
N MET A 44 -6.76 4.54 5.38
CA MET A 44 -7.04 4.09 6.74
C MET A 44 -7.59 2.65 6.82
N PRO A 45 -8.58 2.24 6.00
CA PRO A 45 -9.00 0.84 5.92
C PRO A 45 -7.85 -0.12 5.62
N VAL A 46 -6.96 0.22 4.69
CA VAL A 46 -5.80 -0.59 4.32
C VAL A 46 -4.85 -0.76 5.51
N LEU A 47 -4.47 0.35 6.17
CA LEU A 47 -3.60 0.32 7.35
C LEU A 47 -4.25 -0.45 8.51
N THR A 48 -5.56 -0.30 8.68
CA THR A 48 -6.32 -0.99 9.72
C THR A 48 -6.32 -2.49 9.46
N GLN A 49 -6.62 -2.93 8.23
CA GLN A 49 -6.58 -4.35 7.87
C GLN A 49 -5.19 -4.96 8.09
N CYS A 50 -4.11 -4.27 7.68
CA CYS A 50 -2.75 -4.70 7.94
C CYS A 50 -2.43 -4.82 9.44
N SER A 51 -2.89 -3.86 10.25
CA SER A 51 -2.66 -3.86 11.70
C SER A 51 -3.35 -5.02 12.42
N PHE A 52 -4.63 -5.23 12.09
CA PHE A 52 -5.49 -6.26 12.70
C PHE A 52 -5.41 -7.63 12.01
N ALA A 53 -4.58 -7.77 10.96
CA ALA A 53 -4.36 -9.03 10.29
C ALA A 53 -3.98 -10.13 11.29
N GLN A 54 -4.67 -11.27 11.19
CA GLN A 54 -4.35 -12.47 11.93
C GLN A 54 -3.05 -13.08 11.39
N ASN A 55 -2.32 -13.81 12.23
CA ASN A 55 -1.11 -14.47 11.77
C ASN A 55 -1.45 -15.58 10.75
N ASN A 56 -0.62 -15.73 9.71
CA ASN A 56 -0.81 -16.68 8.60
C ASN A 56 -2.10 -16.46 7.81
N SER A 57 -2.58 -15.22 7.72
CA SER A 57 -3.75 -14.87 6.91
C SER A 57 -3.36 -14.48 5.49
N THR A 58 -4.36 -14.40 4.59
CA THR A 58 -4.20 -13.78 3.28
C THR A 58 -4.96 -12.47 3.26
N LEU A 59 -4.29 -11.40 2.86
CA LEU A 59 -4.86 -10.07 2.65
C LEU A 59 -4.91 -9.78 1.15
N LEU A 60 -6.03 -9.25 0.67
CA LEU A 60 -6.23 -8.86 -0.72
C LEU A 60 -6.60 -7.37 -0.75
N PHE A 61 -5.91 -6.62 -1.61
CA PHE A 61 -6.20 -5.21 -1.82
C PHE A 61 -6.28 -4.91 -3.31
N GLU A 62 -7.40 -4.32 -3.72
CA GLU A 62 -7.60 -3.79 -5.06
C GLU A 62 -7.24 -2.30 -5.07
N GLN A 63 -6.24 -1.95 -5.88
CA GLN A 63 -5.76 -0.58 -6.11
C GLN A 63 -5.64 0.26 -4.81
N PRO A 64 -4.95 -0.24 -3.76
CA PRO A 64 -4.89 0.40 -2.44
C PRO A 64 -4.24 1.79 -2.44
N GLU A 65 -3.61 2.17 -3.54
CA GLU A 65 -2.93 3.44 -3.76
C GLU A 65 -3.74 4.48 -4.55
N ILE A 66 -4.98 4.15 -4.95
CA ILE A 66 -5.83 5.11 -5.66
C ILE A 66 -5.98 6.40 -4.84
N HIS A 67 -5.66 7.53 -5.49
CA HIS A 67 -5.63 8.88 -4.92
C HIS A 67 -4.49 9.15 -3.91
N LEU A 68 -3.49 8.28 -3.80
CA LEU A 68 -2.28 8.58 -3.05
C LEU A 68 -1.26 9.33 -3.89
N HIS A 69 -0.59 10.30 -3.26
CA HIS A 69 0.60 10.91 -3.82
C HIS A 69 1.77 9.91 -3.79
N THR A 70 2.66 9.93 -4.79
CA THR A 70 3.82 9.02 -4.94
C THR A 70 4.58 8.74 -3.63
N LYS A 71 4.85 9.79 -2.84
CA LYS A 71 5.53 9.67 -1.53
C LYS A 71 4.80 8.75 -0.54
N SER A 72 3.47 8.72 -0.57
CA SER A 72 2.65 7.87 0.29
C SER A 72 2.65 6.42 -0.19
N SER A 73 2.63 6.17 -1.51
CA SER A 73 2.78 4.83 -2.08
C SER A 73 4.07 4.15 -1.61
N LYS A 74 5.15 4.93 -1.45
CA LYS A 74 6.42 4.40 -0.91
C LYS A 74 6.30 3.86 0.53
N GLN A 75 5.57 4.57 1.38
CA GLN A 75 5.34 4.12 2.75
C GLN A 75 4.38 2.94 2.79
N LEU A 76 3.40 2.91 1.87
CA LEU A 76 2.44 1.83 1.77
C LEU A 76 3.09 0.49 1.42
N ALA A 77 4.03 0.47 0.45
CA ALA A 77 4.80 -0.74 0.15
C ALA A 77 5.52 -1.31 1.39
N LYS A 78 6.12 -0.44 2.21
CA LYS A 78 6.78 -0.84 3.46
C LYS A 78 5.80 -1.45 4.47
N VAL A 79 4.60 -0.89 4.58
CA VAL A 79 3.54 -1.45 5.43
C VAL A 79 3.18 -2.86 4.97
N PHE A 80 3.02 -3.09 3.67
CA PHE A 80 2.72 -4.43 3.15
C PHE A 80 3.84 -5.43 3.43
N ILE A 81 5.10 -5.06 3.17
CA ILE A 81 6.26 -5.92 3.47
C ILE A 81 6.31 -6.25 4.96
N GLN A 82 6.16 -5.24 5.83
CA GLN A 82 6.17 -5.43 7.27
C GLN A 82 5.01 -6.33 7.72
N THR A 83 3.83 -6.18 7.13
CA THR A 83 2.66 -7.00 7.44
C THR A 83 2.90 -8.45 7.05
N ALA A 84 3.38 -8.70 5.83
CA ALA A 84 3.72 -10.03 5.35
C ALA A 84 4.72 -10.73 6.28
N LYS A 85 5.81 -10.04 6.66
CA LYS A 85 6.85 -10.59 7.53
C LYS A 85 6.40 -10.79 8.98
N SER A 86 5.84 -9.76 9.60
CA SER A 86 5.50 -9.78 11.03
C SER A 86 4.31 -10.70 11.34
N LYS A 87 3.36 -10.82 10.41
CA LYS A 87 2.18 -11.68 10.56
C LYS A 87 2.35 -13.04 9.89
N LYS A 88 3.43 -13.25 9.12
CA LYS A 88 3.59 -14.42 8.23
C LYS A 88 2.42 -14.58 7.26
N SER A 89 1.88 -13.44 6.80
CA SER A 89 0.69 -13.38 5.97
C SER A 89 1.05 -13.26 4.49
N ASN A 90 0.18 -13.78 3.62
CA ASN A 90 0.25 -13.51 2.19
C ASN A 90 -0.44 -12.19 1.90
N VAL A 91 0.17 -11.33 1.09
CA VAL A 91 -0.43 -10.06 0.65
C VAL A 91 -0.54 -10.06 -0.87
N ILE A 92 -1.75 -9.98 -1.38
CA ILE A 92 -2.05 -9.90 -2.80
C ILE A 92 -2.51 -8.48 -3.11
N LEU A 93 -1.82 -7.84 -4.05
CA LEU A 93 -2.08 -6.45 -4.42
C LEU A 93 -2.37 -6.38 -5.92
N GLU A 94 -3.47 -5.74 -6.27
CA GLU A 94 -3.68 -5.22 -7.62
C GLU A 94 -3.27 -3.75 -7.61
N THR A 95 -2.44 -3.34 -8.58
CA THR A 95 -1.98 -1.96 -8.68
C THR A 95 -1.79 -1.56 -10.13
N HIS A 96 -2.15 -0.31 -10.41
CA HIS A 96 -1.84 0.39 -11.67
C HIS A 96 -0.78 1.48 -11.43
N SER A 97 -0.06 1.42 -10.31
CA SER A 97 0.91 2.44 -9.92
C SER A 97 2.33 1.94 -10.18
N PRO A 98 3.02 2.53 -11.18
CA PRO A 98 4.44 2.25 -11.37
C PRO A 98 5.26 2.62 -10.14
N ASP A 99 4.83 3.62 -9.37
CA ASP A 99 5.51 4.07 -8.15
C ASP A 99 5.50 3.01 -7.04
N LEU A 100 4.39 2.28 -6.89
CA LEU A 100 4.27 1.22 -5.87
C LEU A 100 5.17 0.04 -6.23
N VAL A 101 5.13 -0.39 -7.51
CA VAL A 101 5.98 -1.47 -8.04
C VAL A 101 7.46 -1.11 -7.93
N LYS A 102 7.85 0.11 -8.34
CA LYS A 102 9.22 0.64 -8.18
C LYS A 102 9.66 0.65 -6.73
N GLN A 103 8.76 0.95 -5.78
CA GLN A 103 9.12 0.90 -4.38
C GLN A 103 9.43 -0.52 -3.93
N PHE A 104 8.63 -1.53 -4.31
CA PHE A 104 8.94 -2.93 -3.96
C PHE A 104 10.33 -3.34 -4.47
N MET A 105 10.69 -2.98 -5.71
CA MET A 105 12.03 -3.21 -6.24
C MET A 105 13.11 -2.48 -5.45
N GLN A 106 12.86 -1.24 -5.01
CA GLN A 106 13.80 -0.51 -4.15
C GLN A 106 13.99 -1.21 -2.79
N GLU A 107 12.93 -1.79 -2.21
CA GLU A 107 13.03 -2.56 -0.98
C GLU A 107 13.79 -3.88 -1.18
N MET A 108 13.66 -4.50 -2.36
CA MET A 108 14.49 -5.65 -2.76
C MET A 108 15.97 -5.28 -2.88
N LYS A 109 16.28 -4.20 -3.61
CA LYS A 109 17.65 -3.64 -3.72
C LYS A 109 18.26 -3.31 -2.36
N SER A 110 17.43 -2.91 -1.41
CA SER A 110 17.85 -2.57 -0.05
C SER A 110 17.99 -3.80 0.88
N GLY A 111 17.66 -5.00 0.41
CA GLY A 111 17.71 -6.25 1.19
C GLY A 111 16.57 -6.39 2.21
N ASN A 112 15.52 -5.58 2.12
CA ASN A 112 14.39 -5.63 3.04
C ASN A 112 13.39 -6.73 2.69
N ILE A 113 13.40 -7.21 1.44
CA ILE A 113 12.61 -8.33 0.93
C ILE A 113 13.44 -9.10 -0.10
N LEU A 114 13.44 -10.42 -0.03
CA LEU A 114 14.14 -11.29 -0.99
C LEU A 114 13.32 -11.43 -2.27
N SER A 115 13.97 -11.73 -3.39
CA SER A 115 13.28 -11.98 -4.66
C SER A 115 12.31 -13.16 -4.59
N GLU A 116 12.59 -14.14 -3.75
CA GLU A 116 11.73 -15.29 -3.49
C GLU A 116 10.49 -14.95 -2.64
N GLU A 117 10.48 -13.80 -1.97
CA GLU A 117 9.40 -13.35 -1.08
C GLU A 117 8.33 -12.53 -1.83
N ILE A 118 8.53 -12.21 -3.12
CA ILE A 118 7.61 -11.40 -3.91
C ILE A 118 7.59 -11.85 -5.37
N ILE A 119 6.39 -11.92 -5.95
CA ILE A 119 6.19 -12.26 -7.36
C ILE A 119 5.33 -11.16 -7.98
N PHE A 120 5.67 -10.72 -9.19
CA PHE A 120 4.87 -9.78 -9.95
C PHE A 120 4.20 -10.47 -11.13
N TYR A 121 2.94 -10.14 -11.36
CA TYR A 121 2.18 -10.60 -12.50
C TYR A 121 1.69 -9.42 -13.34
N LYS A 122 1.87 -9.51 -14.65
CA LYS A 122 1.23 -8.62 -15.62
C LYS A 122 -0.03 -9.29 -16.16
N VAL A 123 -1.17 -8.62 -15.99
CA VAL A 123 -2.45 -9.09 -16.52
C VAL A 123 -2.73 -8.36 -17.83
N THR A 124 -2.95 -9.11 -18.92
CA THR A 124 -3.26 -8.58 -20.26
C THR A 124 -4.54 -9.18 -20.81
N ARG A 125 -5.15 -8.50 -21.79
CA ARG A 125 -6.25 -9.06 -22.60
C ARG A 125 -5.71 -9.47 -23.96
N GLU A 126 -5.80 -10.75 -24.28
CA GLU A 126 -5.35 -11.35 -25.54
C GLU A 126 -6.46 -12.23 -26.11
N ASN A 127 -6.76 -12.13 -27.40
CA ASN A 127 -7.77 -12.97 -28.09
C ASN A 127 -9.11 -13.12 -27.34
N MET A 128 -9.65 -12.00 -26.82
CA MET A 128 -10.90 -11.94 -26.01
C MET A 128 -10.83 -12.61 -24.62
N GLY A 129 -9.69 -13.15 -24.21
CA GLY A 129 -9.44 -13.72 -22.89
C GLY A 129 -8.55 -12.85 -21.99
N THR A 130 -8.40 -13.26 -20.74
CA THR A 130 -7.45 -12.69 -19.77
C THR A 130 -6.24 -13.60 -19.66
N CYS A 131 -5.05 -13.04 -19.87
CA CYS A 131 -3.76 -13.71 -19.73
C CYS A 131 -3.00 -13.13 -18.54
N ILE A 132 -2.28 -13.99 -17.81
CA ILE A 132 -1.46 -13.60 -16.67
C ILE A 132 -0.04 -14.04 -16.99
N HIS A 133 0.87 -13.08 -17.02
CA HIS A 133 2.29 -13.29 -17.33
C HIS A 133 3.10 -12.97 -16.08
N GLU A 134 3.92 -13.92 -15.63
CA GLU A 134 4.88 -13.64 -14.56
C GLU A 134 5.94 -12.68 -15.08
N ILE A 135 6.29 -11.69 -14.27
CA ILE A 135 7.31 -10.71 -14.58
C ILE A 135 8.61 -11.20 -13.95
N GLU A 136 9.57 -11.57 -14.79
CA GLU A 136 10.92 -11.91 -14.35
C GLU A 136 11.66 -10.64 -13.89
N ILE A 137 12.24 -10.71 -12.69
CA ILE A 137 13.10 -9.68 -12.11
C ILE A 137 14.54 -10.12 -12.34
N ASP A 138 15.36 -9.24 -12.92
CA ASP A 138 16.77 -9.54 -13.16
C ASP A 138 17.63 -9.44 -11.88
N ASP A 139 18.88 -9.87 -11.96
CA ASP A 139 19.84 -9.82 -10.85
C ASP A 139 20.17 -8.39 -10.37
N ASN A 140 19.85 -7.37 -11.18
CA ASN A 140 19.99 -5.95 -10.80
C ASN A 140 18.72 -5.39 -10.14
N PHE A 141 17.73 -6.24 -9.87
CA PHE A 141 16.38 -5.90 -9.41
C PHE A 141 15.72 -4.85 -10.31
N ASP A 142 16.00 -4.93 -11.61
CA ASP A 142 15.26 -4.25 -12.65
C ASP A 142 14.32 -5.25 -13.34
N VAL A 143 13.32 -4.73 -14.02
CA VAL A 143 12.36 -5.58 -14.74
C VAL A 143 12.72 -5.56 -16.21
N TYR A 144 12.74 -6.74 -16.83
CA TYR A 144 12.91 -6.86 -18.27
C TYR A 144 11.88 -5.99 -19.03
N GLU A 145 12.39 -5.32 -20.06
CA GLU A 145 11.79 -4.31 -20.94
C GLU A 145 10.26 -4.07 -20.87
N ASN A 146 9.87 -2.80 -20.84
CA ASN A 146 8.50 -2.32 -21.15
C ASN A 146 7.36 -2.77 -20.22
N TRP A 147 7.65 -3.23 -18.99
CA TRP A 147 6.61 -3.62 -18.03
C TRP A 147 5.60 -2.49 -17.76
N GLU A 148 6.06 -1.25 -17.69
CA GLU A 148 5.24 -0.03 -17.48
C GLU A 148 4.21 0.23 -18.59
N ASN A 149 4.41 -0.33 -19.80
CA ASN A 149 3.48 -0.15 -20.91
C ASN A 149 2.14 -0.81 -20.59
N GLY A 150 1.09 0.01 -20.48
CA GLY A 150 -0.27 -0.41 -20.16
C GLY A 150 -0.64 -0.34 -18.66
N ILE A 151 0.28 0.12 -17.80
CA ILE A 151 0.03 0.29 -16.35
C ILE A 151 -0.49 1.70 -16.05
N SER A 152 -0.23 2.68 -16.91
CA SER A 152 -0.66 4.07 -16.75
C SER A 152 -2.19 4.23 -16.79
N ILE A 153 -2.72 5.00 -15.83
CA ILE A 153 -4.10 5.52 -15.81
C ILE A 153 -4.28 6.57 -16.90
#